data_AF-A0AAX7T4Y9-F1
#
_entry.id   AF-A0AAX7T4Y9-F1
#
_cell.length_a   1.000
_cell.length_b   1.000
_cell.length_c   1.000
_cell.angle_alpha   90.00
_cell.angle_beta   90.00
_cell.angle_gamma   90.00
#
_symmetry.space_group_name_H-M   'P 1'
#
loop_
_entity.id
_entity.type
_entity.pdbx_description
1 polymer ?
#
loop_
_entity_poly.entity_id
_entity_poly.type
_entity_poly.pdbx_seq_one_letter_code
_entity_poly.pdbx_strand_id
1 'polypeptide(L)'
;MKLNIEGLLVYFPYDYIYPEQYSYMLELKRTLDAKGHGVLEMPSGTGKTISLLSLIVAYQRAFPLEVTKLIYCSRTVPEIEKVVEELRKLMEFYTKETGESNNFLALALSSRKNLCIHPEVSSLRFGKEVDGKCHSLTASYVRAQHHSNPNLPVCRFYEEFDSVGRQVPLPAGIYNLDDLKAFGRRKGWCPYYLARYSTTCASTP
;
A
#
# COMPACT_ATOMS: atom_id res chain seq x y z
N MET A 1 16.15 5.89 -16.83
CA MET A 1 17.29 6.85 -16.77
C MET A 1 17.66 7.24 -15.32
N LYS A 2 18.82 7.90 -15.14
CA LYS A 2 19.28 8.46 -13.86
C LYS A 2 19.28 9.99 -13.93
N LEU A 3 18.61 10.65 -12.99
CA LEU A 3 18.45 12.10 -12.92
C LEU A 3 19.11 12.66 -11.67
N ASN A 4 19.69 13.86 -11.76
CA ASN A 4 20.20 14.58 -10.60
C ASN A 4 19.27 15.74 -10.27
N ILE A 5 18.58 15.67 -9.13
CA ILE A 5 17.68 16.71 -8.62
C ILE A 5 18.35 17.35 -7.40
N GLU A 6 19.07 18.46 -7.60
CA GLU A 6 19.78 19.19 -6.53
C GLU A 6 20.60 18.28 -5.60
N GLY A 7 21.41 17.39 -6.18
CA GLY A 7 22.28 16.46 -5.45
C GLY A 7 21.64 15.11 -5.11
N LEU A 8 20.34 14.93 -5.35
CA LEU A 8 19.66 13.65 -5.18
C LEU A 8 19.64 12.86 -6.50
N LEU A 9 20.20 11.65 -6.48
CA LEU A 9 20.15 10.71 -7.61
C LEU A 9 18.77 10.03 -7.67
N VAL A 10 17.97 10.37 -8.66
CA VAL A 10 16.63 9.82 -8.89
C VAL A 10 16.66 8.84 -10.06
N TYR A 11 16.21 7.61 -9.81
CA TYR A 11 15.99 6.61 -10.86
C TYR A 11 14.59 6.80 -11.43
N PHE A 12 14.52 7.09 -12.73
CA PHE A 12 13.26 7.35 -13.43
C PHE A 12 13.03 6.25 -14.47
N PRO A 13 11.90 5.52 -14.44
CA PRO A 13 11.73 4.25 -15.18
C PRO A 13 11.34 4.44 -16.65
N TYR A 14 11.70 5.58 -17.23
CA TYR A 14 11.49 5.92 -18.64
C TYR A 14 12.78 6.50 -19.23
N ASP A 15 12.85 6.48 -20.57
CA ASP A 15 14.00 6.98 -21.34
C ASP A 15 13.92 8.46 -21.66
N TYR A 16 12.76 9.09 -21.43
CA TYR A 16 12.55 10.52 -21.60
C TYR A 16 11.84 11.13 -20.39
N ILE A 17 12.20 12.37 -20.05
CA ILE A 17 11.56 13.19 -19.01
C ILE A 17 11.15 14.54 -19.61
N TYR A 18 9.95 15.00 -19.28
CA TYR A 18 9.48 16.32 -19.66
C TYR A 18 10.06 17.42 -18.76
N PRO A 19 10.35 18.64 -19.27
CA PRO A 19 10.83 19.75 -18.46
C PRO A 19 9.93 20.05 -17.24
N GLU A 20 8.61 19.92 -17.40
CA GLU A 20 7.63 20.14 -16.34
C GLU A 20 7.74 19.08 -15.23
N GLN A 21 8.05 17.82 -15.57
CA GLN A 21 8.29 16.77 -14.59
C GLN A 21 9.56 17.03 -13.78
N TYR A 22 10.61 17.56 -14.42
CA TYR A 22 11.85 17.92 -13.75
C TYR A 22 11.62 19.09 -12.77
N SER A 23 10.96 20.15 -13.21
CA SER A 23 10.56 21.28 -12.36
C SER A 23 9.66 20.85 -11.20
N TYR A 24 8.73 19.94 -11.45
CA TYR A 24 7.87 19.36 -10.40
C TYR A 24 8.69 18.63 -9.33
N MET A 25 9.68 17.82 -9.73
CA MET A 25 10.56 17.12 -8.79
C MET A 25 11.46 18.06 -8.00
N LEU A 26 11.95 19.13 -8.61
CA LEU A 26 12.70 20.19 -7.93
C LEU A 26 11.89 20.82 -6.80
N GLU A 27 10.69 21.31 -7.11
CA GLU A 27 9.83 21.97 -6.12
C GLU A 27 9.38 20.98 -5.04
N LEU A 28 9.05 19.73 -5.40
CA LEU A 28 8.73 18.70 -4.43
C LEU A 28 9.91 18.41 -3.49
N LYS A 29 11.14 18.31 -4.00
CA LYS A 29 12.34 18.11 -3.16
C LYS A 29 12.52 19.26 -2.17
N ARG A 30 12.41 20.50 -2.64
CA ARG A 30 12.51 21.70 -1.78
C ARG A 30 11.49 21.68 -0.64
N THR A 31 10.26 21.23 -0.90
CA THR A 31 9.24 21.10 0.15
C THR A 31 9.59 20.04 1.19
N LEU A 32 10.20 18.93 0.77
CA LEU A 32 10.66 17.87 1.68
C LEU A 32 11.83 18.33 2.54
N ASP A 33 12.83 18.96 1.93
CA ASP A 33 14.02 19.50 2.60
C ASP A 33 13.63 20.54 3.66
N ALA A 34 12.64 21.39 3.35
CA ALA A 34 12.11 22.39 4.28
C ALA A 34 11.20 21.81 5.39
N LYS A 35 10.84 20.53 5.33
CA LYS A 35 9.90 19.85 6.25
C LYS A 35 8.54 20.58 6.34
N GLY A 36 8.11 21.15 5.21
CA GLY A 36 6.90 21.98 5.11
C GLY A 36 5.78 21.32 4.31
N HIS A 37 4.68 22.04 4.17
CA HIS A 37 3.59 21.66 3.27
C HIS A 37 3.73 22.38 1.92
N GLY A 38 3.43 21.68 0.83
CA GLY A 38 3.47 22.22 -0.53
C GLY A 38 2.18 21.94 -1.28
N VAL A 39 1.72 22.93 -2.06
CA VAL A 39 0.64 22.75 -3.03
C VAL A 39 1.28 22.76 -4.41
N LEU A 40 1.28 21.60 -5.07
CA LEU A 40 1.92 21.43 -6.37
C LEU A 40 0.87 21.09 -7.43
N GLU A 41 0.77 21.97 -8.42
CA GLU A 41 -0.06 21.77 -9.61
C GLU A 41 0.78 21.15 -10.73
N MET A 42 0.22 20.14 -11.39
CA MET A 42 0.78 19.63 -12.64
C MET A 42 -0.37 19.15 -13.53
N PRO A 43 -0.37 19.49 -14.84
CA PRO A 43 -1.46 19.14 -15.75
C PRO A 43 -1.60 17.62 -15.90
N SER A 44 -2.83 17.16 -16.15
CA SER A 44 -3.13 15.75 -16.36
C SER A 44 -2.39 15.17 -17.57
N GLY A 45 -2.02 13.88 -17.50
CA GLY A 45 -1.36 13.16 -18.61
C GLY A 45 0.16 13.33 -18.67
N THR A 46 0.77 14.16 -17.82
CA THR A 46 2.22 14.42 -17.80
C THR A 46 3.01 13.53 -16.83
N GLY A 47 2.44 12.41 -16.36
CA GLY A 47 3.17 11.47 -15.50
C GLY A 47 3.40 11.92 -14.05
N LYS A 48 2.48 12.70 -13.45
CA LYS A 48 2.56 13.14 -12.04
C LYS A 48 2.87 12.04 -11.05
N THR A 49 2.16 10.93 -11.18
CA THR A 49 2.31 9.80 -10.27
C THR A 49 3.75 9.27 -10.29
N ILE A 50 4.31 9.03 -11.48
CA ILE A 50 5.65 8.43 -11.56
C ILE A 50 6.75 9.41 -11.14
N SER A 51 6.64 10.70 -11.47
CA SER A 51 7.59 11.71 -11.03
C SER A 51 7.61 11.84 -9.50
N LEU A 52 6.41 11.87 -8.88
CA LEU A 52 6.29 11.89 -7.41
C LEU A 52 6.90 10.64 -6.79
N LEU A 53 6.51 9.45 -7.25
CA LEU A 53 7.00 8.18 -6.69
C LEU A 53 8.52 8.04 -6.86
N SER A 54 9.07 8.39 -8.02
CA SER A 54 10.50 8.30 -8.30
C SER A 54 11.32 9.16 -7.34
N LEU A 55 10.88 10.41 -7.13
CA LEU A 55 11.55 11.32 -6.21
C LEU A 55 11.43 10.84 -4.76
N ILE A 56 10.23 10.48 -4.29
CA ILE A 56 10.04 10.08 -2.89
C ILE A 56 10.84 8.81 -2.58
N VAL A 57 10.82 7.80 -3.45
CA VAL A 57 11.61 6.57 -3.24
C VAL A 57 13.10 6.88 -3.18
N ALA A 58 13.61 7.75 -4.06
CA ALA A 58 15.00 8.19 -4.01
C ALA A 58 15.31 8.93 -2.70
N TYR A 59 14.42 9.81 -2.26
CA TYR A 59 14.55 10.59 -1.03
C TYR A 59 14.57 9.69 0.20
N GLN A 60 13.67 8.71 0.30
CA GLN A 60 13.63 7.73 1.39
C GLN A 60 14.91 6.89 1.47
N ARG A 61 15.50 6.52 0.32
CA ARG A 61 16.76 5.78 0.27
C ARG A 61 17.96 6.64 0.70
N ALA A 62 17.99 7.91 0.29
CA ALA A 62 19.08 8.83 0.64
C ALA A 62 19.00 9.34 2.08
N PHE A 63 17.78 9.55 2.59
CA PHE A 63 17.50 10.14 3.91
C PHE A 63 16.52 9.26 4.73
N PRO A 64 16.89 8.01 5.05
CA PRO A 64 15.99 7.05 5.70
C PRO A 64 15.55 7.46 7.12
N LEU A 65 16.30 8.34 7.77
CA LEU A 65 15.97 8.87 9.10
C LEU A 65 14.98 10.06 9.05
N GLU A 66 14.83 10.70 7.88
CA GLU A 66 13.98 11.88 7.73
C GLU A 66 12.59 11.52 7.23
N VAL A 67 12.52 10.66 6.22
CA VAL A 67 11.26 10.18 5.64
C VAL A 67 11.25 8.67 5.63
N THR A 68 10.55 8.09 6.60
CA THR A 68 10.41 6.63 6.70
C THR A 68 9.26 6.10 5.86
N LYS A 69 8.13 6.80 5.81
CA LYS A 69 6.86 6.31 5.23
C LYS A 69 6.22 7.31 4.26
N LEU A 70 5.82 6.83 3.09
CA LEU A 70 4.95 7.56 2.16
C LEU A 70 3.50 7.10 2.34
N ILE A 71 2.60 8.04 2.63
CA ILE A 71 1.16 7.81 2.58
C ILE A 71 0.62 8.49 1.31
N TYR A 72 0.20 7.67 0.35
CA TYR A 72 -0.39 8.16 -0.91
C TYR A 72 -1.91 8.05 -0.85
N CYS A 73 -2.60 9.18 -0.91
CA CYS A 73 -4.06 9.26 -0.90
C CYS A 73 -4.59 9.52 -2.31
N SER A 74 -5.46 8.64 -2.81
CA SER A 74 -6.18 8.83 -4.07
C SER A 74 -7.69 8.81 -3.86
N ARG A 75 -8.44 9.36 -4.80
CA ARG A 75 -9.91 9.50 -4.68
C ARG A 75 -10.63 8.20 -4.97
N THR A 76 -10.17 7.43 -5.94
CA THR A 76 -10.87 6.23 -6.42
C THR A 76 -9.98 4.98 -6.36
N VAL A 77 -10.61 3.81 -6.27
CA VAL A 77 -9.91 2.52 -6.22
C VAL A 77 -9.10 2.25 -7.51
N PRO A 78 -9.61 2.51 -8.72
CA PRO A 78 -8.81 2.36 -9.94
C PRO A 78 -7.57 3.26 -9.98
N GLU A 79 -7.61 4.43 -9.35
CA GLU A 79 -6.40 5.27 -9.22
C GLU A 79 -5.38 4.64 -8.26
N ILE A 80 -5.82 4.07 -7.12
CA ILE A 80 -4.94 3.36 -6.18
C ILE A 80 -4.25 2.20 -6.90
N GLU A 81 -4.99 1.40 -7.65
CA GLU A 81 -4.43 0.28 -8.43
C GLU A 81 -3.39 0.75 -9.45
N LYS A 82 -3.67 1.85 -10.17
CA LYS A 82 -2.70 2.45 -11.10
C LYS A 82 -1.43 2.91 -10.39
N VAL A 83 -1.53 3.55 -9.22
CA VAL A 83 -0.37 4.02 -8.44
C VAL A 83 0.52 2.85 -8.01
N VAL A 84 -0.10 1.76 -7.54
CA VAL A 84 0.62 0.55 -7.13
C VAL A 84 1.35 -0.10 -8.30
N GLU A 85 0.76 -0.07 -9.49
CA GLU A 85 1.38 -0.61 -10.70
C GLU A 85 2.54 0.24 -11.22
N GLU A 86 2.41 1.57 -11.17
CA GLU A 86 3.51 2.49 -11.46
C GLU A 86 4.66 2.30 -10.47
N LEU A 87 4.35 2.10 -9.19
CA LEU A 87 5.36 1.77 -8.17
C LEU A 87 6.04 0.43 -8.45
N ARG A 88 5.30 -0.58 -8.92
CA ARG A 88 5.87 -1.87 -9.31
C ARG A 88 6.88 -1.73 -10.44
N LYS A 89 6.54 -1.01 -11.51
CA LYS A 89 7.46 -0.70 -12.62
C LYS A 89 8.70 0.04 -12.13
N LEU A 90 8.54 1.03 -11.25
CA LEU A 90 9.64 1.77 -10.67
C LEU A 90 10.61 0.84 -9.91
N MET A 91 10.08 -0.01 -9.03
CA MET A 91 10.89 -0.90 -8.21
C MET A 91 11.56 -2.00 -9.04
N GLU A 92 10.92 -2.49 -10.11
CA GLU A 92 11.56 -3.37 -11.11
C GLU A 92 12.73 -2.67 -11.82
N PHE A 93 12.56 -1.40 -12.20
CA PHE A 93 13.64 -0.60 -12.78
C PHE A 93 14.80 -0.42 -11.80
N TYR A 94 14.54 -0.13 -10.53
CA TYR A 94 15.57 -0.08 -9.48
C TYR A 94 16.35 -1.38 -9.37
N THR A 95 15.65 -2.53 -9.36
CA THR A 95 16.29 -3.85 -9.25
C THR A 95 17.25 -4.09 -10.42
N LYS A 96 16.83 -3.75 -11.64
CA LYS A 96 17.65 -3.89 -12.85
C LYS A 96 18.89 -3.01 -12.84
N GLU A 97 18.77 -1.77 -12.35
CA GLU A 97 19.86 -0.79 -12.38
C GLU A 97 20.86 -0.94 -11.23
N THR A 98 20.43 -1.45 -10.08
CA THR A 98 21.26 -1.55 -8.87
C THR A 98 21.71 -2.97 -8.55
N GLY A 99 20.98 -3.99 -9.03
CA GLY A 99 21.20 -5.39 -8.65
C GLY A 99 20.77 -5.73 -7.22
N GLU A 100 20.17 -4.79 -6.49
CA GLU A 100 19.73 -4.98 -5.11
C GLU A 100 18.36 -5.69 -5.03
N SER A 101 18.19 -6.55 -4.03
CA SER A 101 16.88 -7.11 -3.69
C SER A 101 15.97 -6.05 -3.09
N ASN A 102 14.77 -5.88 -3.64
CA ASN A 102 13.79 -4.93 -3.13
C ASN A 102 13.20 -5.37 -1.77
N ASN A 103 13.79 -4.87 -0.68
CA ASN A 103 13.21 -4.94 0.66
C ASN A 103 12.13 -3.86 0.88
N PHE A 104 11.38 -3.52 -0.17
CA PHE A 104 10.37 -2.47 -0.11
C PHE A 104 8.98 -3.08 0.06
N LEU A 105 8.25 -2.63 1.08
CA LEU A 105 6.86 -3.05 1.32
C LEU A 105 5.90 -1.93 0.94
N ALA A 106 5.03 -2.19 -0.04
CA ALA A 106 3.97 -1.27 -0.45
C ALA A 106 2.61 -1.98 -0.40
N LEU A 107 1.60 -1.28 0.10
CA LEU A 107 0.28 -1.86 0.36
C LEU A 107 -0.84 -0.94 -0.13
N ALA A 108 -1.73 -1.47 -0.95
CA ALA A 108 -3.01 -0.84 -1.25
C ALA A 108 -3.98 -1.03 -0.08
N LEU A 109 -4.59 0.05 0.40
CA LEU A 109 -5.63 0.01 1.42
C LEU A 109 -6.98 0.36 0.80
N SER A 110 -8.01 -0.38 1.19
CA SER A 110 -9.39 -0.08 0.80
C SER A 110 -10.40 -0.57 1.85
N SER A 111 -11.68 -0.41 1.53
CA SER A 111 -12.81 -0.84 2.37
C SER A 111 -12.90 -2.37 2.48
N ARG A 112 -13.68 -2.85 3.45
CA ARG A 112 -13.99 -4.28 3.60
C ARG A 112 -14.58 -4.89 2.34
N LYS A 113 -15.44 -4.15 1.62
CA LYS A 113 -16.05 -4.59 0.35
C LYS A 113 -15.00 -5.00 -0.68
N ASN A 114 -13.86 -4.32 -0.69
CA ASN A 114 -12.81 -4.54 -1.68
C ASN A 114 -11.75 -5.55 -1.24
N LEU A 115 -11.74 -6.02 0.01
CA LEU A 115 -10.72 -6.93 0.56
C LEU A 115 -11.31 -8.18 1.23
N CYS A 116 -12.63 -8.28 1.36
CA CYS A 116 -13.29 -9.43 1.97
C CYS A 116 -13.20 -10.66 1.05
N ILE A 117 -12.87 -11.82 1.64
CA ILE A 117 -12.81 -13.13 0.96
C ILE A 117 -13.79 -14.14 1.56
N HIS A 118 -14.58 -13.76 2.57
CA HIS A 118 -15.60 -14.63 3.15
C HIS A 118 -16.76 -14.78 2.16
N PRO A 119 -17.15 -16.01 1.75
CA PRO A 119 -18.08 -16.23 0.64
C PRO A 119 -19.41 -15.48 0.85
N GLU A 120 -20.06 -15.64 2.01
CA GLU A 120 -21.33 -14.96 2.32
C GLU A 120 -21.24 -13.43 2.40
N VAL A 121 -20.10 -12.88 2.83
CA VAL A 121 -19.96 -11.44 3.06
C VAL A 121 -19.52 -10.74 1.78
N SER A 122 -18.61 -11.37 1.03
CA SER A 122 -18.10 -10.85 -0.24
C SER A 122 -19.15 -10.79 -1.34
N SER A 123 -20.23 -11.57 -1.25
CA SER A 123 -21.37 -11.52 -2.19
C SER A 123 -22.31 -10.34 -1.96
N LEU A 124 -22.20 -9.63 -0.82
CA LEU A 124 -23.06 -8.49 -0.50
C LEU A 124 -22.72 -7.28 -1.37
N ARG A 125 -23.74 -6.60 -1.88
CA ARG A 125 -23.57 -5.51 -2.85
C ARG A 125 -23.21 -4.18 -2.18
N PHE A 126 -23.80 -3.89 -1.02
CA PHE A 126 -23.64 -2.59 -0.37
C PHE A 126 -22.59 -2.65 0.74
N GLY A 127 -21.75 -1.62 0.82
CA GLY A 127 -20.67 -1.54 1.81
C GLY A 127 -21.19 -1.63 3.26
N LYS A 128 -22.33 -1.00 3.54
CA LYS A 128 -22.97 -1.05 4.87
C LYS A 128 -23.37 -2.48 5.27
N GLU A 129 -23.84 -3.28 4.33
CA GLU A 129 -24.20 -4.68 4.59
C GLU A 129 -22.95 -5.53 4.85
N VAL A 130 -21.90 -5.32 4.05
CA VAL A 130 -20.58 -5.95 4.26
C VAL A 130 -20.05 -5.62 5.64
N ASP A 131 -20.12 -4.35 6.05
CA ASP A 131 -19.65 -3.90 7.35
C ASP A 131 -20.47 -4.51 8.50
N GLY A 132 -21.80 -4.52 8.38
CA GLY A 132 -22.71 -5.10 9.37
C GLY A 132 -22.50 -6.60 9.55
N LYS A 133 -22.47 -7.36 8.45
CA LYS A 133 -22.26 -8.82 8.49
C LYS A 133 -20.82 -9.17 8.92
N CYS A 134 -19.82 -8.38 8.54
CA CYS A 134 -18.46 -8.57 9.06
C CYS A 134 -18.41 -8.33 10.57
N HIS A 135 -19.08 -7.28 11.06
CA HIS A 135 -19.15 -6.99 12.49
C HIS A 135 -19.85 -8.12 13.26
N SER A 136 -20.96 -8.67 12.74
CA SER A 136 -21.67 -9.78 13.39
C SER A 136 -20.85 -11.08 13.50
N LEU A 137 -19.76 -11.20 12.73
CA LEU A 137 -18.86 -12.37 12.74
C LEU A 137 -17.52 -12.11 13.46
N THR A 138 -17.18 -10.85 13.75
CA THR A 138 -15.84 -10.47 14.26
C THR A 138 -15.89 -9.64 15.54
N ALA A 139 -17.08 -9.23 16.01
CA ALA A 139 -17.21 -8.47 17.24
C ALA A 139 -16.70 -9.26 18.45
N SER A 140 -16.04 -8.57 19.38
CA SER A 140 -15.39 -9.18 20.56
C SER A 140 -16.34 -10.03 21.40
N TYR A 141 -17.58 -9.58 21.61
CA TYR A 141 -18.59 -10.33 22.36
C TYR A 141 -19.03 -11.62 21.64
N VAL A 142 -19.13 -11.61 20.30
CA VAL A 142 -19.46 -12.81 19.50
C VAL A 142 -18.34 -13.83 19.63
N ARG A 143 -17.08 -13.37 19.53
CA ARG A 143 -15.90 -14.22 19.65
C ARG A 143 -15.78 -14.83 21.05
N ALA A 144 -16.01 -14.03 22.10
CA ALA A 144 -16.03 -14.51 23.48
C ALA A 144 -17.11 -15.59 23.71
N GLN A 145 -18.30 -15.41 23.14
CA GLN A 145 -19.38 -16.40 23.21
C GLN A 145 -19.08 -17.67 22.41
N HIS A 146 -18.40 -17.57 21.27
CA HIS A 146 -17.99 -18.72 20.46
C HIS A 146 -17.08 -19.69 21.24
N HIS A 147 -16.22 -19.17 22.13
CA HIS A 147 -15.41 -20.02 23.02
C HIS A 147 -16.25 -20.88 23.97
N SER A 148 -17.43 -20.40 24.39
CA SER A 148 -18.35 -21.15 25.26
C SER A 148 -19.36 -21.99 24.47
N ASN A 149 -19.72 -21.56 23.26
CA ASN A 149 -20.65 -22.23 22.37
C ASN A 149 -20.08 -22.31 20.94
N PRO A 150 -19.40 -23.41 20.58
CA PRO A 150 -18.75 -23.59 19.27
C PRO A 150 -19.71 -23.51 18.06
N ASN A 151 -21.02 -23.61 18.28
CA ASN A 151 -22.02 -23.50 17.21
C ASN A 151 -22.27 -22.06 16.75
N LEU A 152 -21.82 -21.05 17.49
CA LEU A 152 -21.99 -19.64 17.10
C LEU A 152 -21.05 -19.31 15.93
N PRO A 153 -21.53 -18.73 14.81
CA PRO A 153 -20.69 -18.49 13.65
C PRO A 153 -19.71 -17.33 13.87
N VAL A 154 -18.44 -17.56 13.53
CA VAL A 154 -17.37 -16.55 13.53
C VAL A 154 -16.65 -16.54 12.18
N CYS A 155 -15.97 -15.43 11.87
CA CYS A 155 -15.18 -15.35 10.64
C CYS A 155 -13.88 -16.13 10.79
N ARG A 156 -13.81 -17.33 10.21
CA ARG A 156 -12.61 -18.18 10.21
C ARG A 156 -11.33 -17.43 9.78
N PHE A 157 -11.42 -16.62 8.71
CA PHE A 157 -10.27 -15.86 8.21
C PHE A 157 -9.73 -14.83 9.22
N TYR A 158 -10.60 -14.27 10.05
CA TYR A 158 -10.21 -13.34 11.10
C TYR A 158 -9.59 -14.09 12.28
N GLU A 159 -10.20 -15.19 12.74
CA GLU A 159 -9.66 -15.99 13.84
C GLU A 159 -8.27 -16.58 13.54
N GLU A 160 -8.07 -17.10 12.32
CA GLU A 160 -6.76 -17.61 11.88
C GLU A 160 -5.71 -16.48 11.78
N PHE A 161 -6.11 -15.28 11.37
CA PHE A 161 -5.22 -14.11 11.37
C PHE A 161 -4.91 -13.62 12.79
N ASP A 162 -5.89 -13.62 13.69
CA ASP A 162 -5.73 -13.13 15.05
C ASP A 162 -4.82 -14.03 15.89
N SER A 163 -4.91 -15.34 15.67
CA SER A 163 -4.13 -16.36 16.39
C SER A 163 -2.65 -16.38 15.99
N VAL A 164 -2.33 -16.41 14.69
CA VAL A 164 -0.95 -16.58 14.20
C VAL A 164 -0.50 -15.42 13.33
N GLY A 165 -1.40 -14.84 12.54
CA GLY A 165 -1.07 -13.85 11.51
C GLY A 165 -0.45 -12.56 12.02
N ARG A 166 -0.72 -12.16 13.28
CA ARG A 166 -0.10 -10.96 13.88
C ARG A 166 1.40 -11.11 14.14
N GLN A 167 1.91 -12.33 14.28
CA GLN A 167 3.33 -12.56 14.58
C GLN A 167 4.20 -12.59 13.32
N VAL A 168 3.57 -12.76 12.14
CA VAL A 168 4.27 -12.92 10.88
C VAL A 168 4.09 -11.66 10.04
N PRO A 169 5.14 -10.83 9.87
CA PRO A 169 5.04 -9.66 9.01
C PRO A 169 4.79 -10.07 7.56
N LEU A 170 4.12 -9.20 6.81
CA LEU A 170 4.00 -9.39 5.36
C LEU A 170 5.40 -9.25 4.74
N PRO A 171 5.84 -10.19 3.88
CA PRO A 171 7.15 -10.10 3.26
C PRO A 171 7.24 -8.86 2.35
N ALA A 172 8.48 -8.43 2.06
CA ALA A 172 8.71 -7.34 1.14
C ALA A 172 8.05 -7.63 -0.22
N GLY A 173 7.47 -6.60 -0.82
CA GLY A 173 6.65 -6.72 -2.02
C GLY A 173 5.67 -5.57 -2.16
N ILE A 174 5.13 -5.45 -3.36
CA ILE A 174 4.17 -4.42 -3.75
C ILE A 174 2.83 -5.09 -3.97
N TYR A 175 1.91 -4.88 -3.05
CA TYR A 175 0.64 -5.58 -2.99
C TYR A 175 -0.51 -4.65 -3.38
N ASN A 176 -1.16 -4.96 -4.51
CA ASN A 176 -2.46 -4.38 -4.83
C ASN A 176 -3.59 -5.08 -4.04
N LEU A 177 -4.83 -4.69 -4.28
CA LEU A 177 -5.98 -5.25 -3.56
C LEU A 177 -6.20 -6.74 -3.85
N ASP A 178 -5.98 -7.18 -5.09
CA ASP A 178 -6.17 -8.57 -5.48
C ASP A 178 -4.99 -9.46 -5.05
N ASP A 179 -3.77 -8.93 -5.03
CA ASP A 179 -2.59 -9.58 -4.46
C ASP A 179 -2.81 -9.88 -2.97
N LEU A 180 -3.36 -8.92 -2.22
CA LEU A 180 -3.72 -9.10 -0.82
C LEU A 180 -4.80 -10.16 -0.63
N LYS A 181 -5.84 -10.17 -1.47
CA LYS A 181 -6.87 -11.23 -1.45
C LYS A 181 -6.26 -12.59 -1.76
N ALA A 182 -5.42 -12.69 -2.78
CA ALA A 182 -4.76 -13.93 -3.16
C ALA A 182 -3.86 -14.44 -2.03
N PHE A 183 -3.09 -13.54 -1.40
CA PHE A 183 -2.27 -13.87 -0.24
C PHE A 183 -3.11 -14.38 0.93
N GLY A 184 -4.19 -13.67 1.27
CA GLY A 184 -5.10 -14.09 2.34
C GLY A 184 -5.79 -15.43 2.06
N ARG A 185 -6.18 -15.70 0.80
CA ARG A 185 -6.73 -17.01 0.41
C ARG A 185 -5.71 -18.14 0.57
N ARG A 186 -4.45 -17.92 0.17
CA ARG A 186 -3.38 -18.92 0.32
C ARG A 186 -3.04 -19.20 1.78
N LYS A 187 -3.06 -18.18 2.64
CA LYS A 187 -2.71 -18.30 4.07
C LYS A 187 -3.88 -18.63 4.99
N GLY A 188 -5.12 -18.44 4.55
CA GLY A 188 -6.30 -18.51 5.40
C GLY A 188 -6.54 -17.23 6.22
N TRP A 189 -5.89 -16.11 5.89
CA TRP A 189 -5.97 -14.88 6.68
C TRP A 189 -6.88 -13.84 6.05
N CYS A 190 -7.54 -13.04 6.90
CA CYS A 190 -8.36 -11.91 6.46
C CYS A 190 -7.49 -10.81 5.82
N PRO A 191 -7.59 -10.55 4.50
CA PRO A 191 -6.75 -9.55 3.82
C PRO A 191 -6.95 -8.14 4.36
N TYR A 192 -8.16 -7.80 4.78
CA TYR A 192 -8.48 -6.48 5.33
C TYR A 192 -7.74 -6.20 6.63
N TYR A 193 -7.77 -7.13 7.58
CA TYR A 193 -7.08 -6.98 8.86
C TYR A 193 -5.57 -7.16 8.71
N LEU A 194 -5.11 -8.03 7.81
CA LEU A 194 -3.71 -8.15 7.42
C LEU A 194 -3.17 -6.82 6.91
N ALA A 195 -3.82 -6.21 5.92
CA ALA A 195 -3.37 -4.96 5.33
C ALA A 195 -3.34 -3.83 6.38
N ARG A 196 -4.37 -3.74 7.24
CA ARG A 196 -4.43 -2.76 8.33
C ARG A 196 -3.33 -2.98 9.37
N TYR A 197 -3.06 -4.22 9.75
CA TYR A 197 -2.00 -4.55 10.69
C TYR A 197 -0.63 -4.20 10.09
N SER A 198 -0.38 -4.59 8.84
CA SER A 198 0.87 -4.31 8.14
C SER A 198 1.13 -2.81 7.92
N THR A 199 0.13 -1.91 8.07
CA THR A 199 0.38 -0.46 8.00
C THR A 199 1.34 0.05 9.07
N THR A 200 1.45 -0.61 10.23
CA THR A 200 2.45 -0.26 11.24
C THR A 200 3.85 -0.61 10.76
N CYS A 201 3.99 -1.70 9.99
CA CYS A 201 5.25 -2.24 9.49
C CYS A 201 5.64 -1.77 8.07
N ALA A 202 4.73 -1.10 7.34
CA ALA A 202 4.84 -0.83 5.90
C ALA A 202 6.01 0.08 5.46
N SER A 203 6.95 0.43 6.33
CA SER A 203 8.06 1.35 5.98
C SER A 203 9.25 1.30 6.93
N THR A 204 9.51 0.15 7.54
CA THR A 204 10.79 -0.08 8.20
C THR A 204 11.77 -0.65 7.17
N PRO A 205 12.96 -0.03 6.98
CA PRO A 205 14.03 -0.61 6.17
C PRO A 205 14.48 -1.99 6.70
#